data_AF-A0AAV4S5A1-F1
#
_entry.id   AF-A0AAV4S5A1-F1
#
_cell.length_a   1.000
_cell.length_b   1.000
_cell.length_c   1.000
_cell.angle_alpha   90.00
_cell.angle_beta   90.00
_cell.angle_gamma   90.00
#
_symmetry.space_group_name_H-M   'P 1'
#
loop_
_entity.id
_entity.type
_entity.pdbx_description
1 polymer ?
#
loop_
_entity_poly.entity_id
_entity_poly.type
_entity_poly.pdbx_seq_one_letter_code
_entity_poly.pdbx_strand_id
1 'polypeptide(L)'
;MTVHVDSASSDSDDGNYIISVKGAPDIILLFCSTILLEGEVKPINDFHLECFRRDVQDFLLKGHTVIGYCDMEMPKSNFPSNFEFREDSIPLKGLRFLGMISIHDPVRPSSVEAVRNFRNAGIKVSEAEFLNLTTL
;
A
#
# COMPACT_ATOMS: atom_id res chain seq x y z
N MET A 1 -7.70 4.08 -1.68
CA MET A 1 -6.90 4.45 -0.49
C MET A 1 -7.77 4.20 0.72
N THR A 2 -7.21 3.64 1.79
CA THR A 2 -7.92 3.35 3.03
C THR A 2 -7.12 3.92 4.18
N VAL A 3 -7.80 4.58 5.09
CA VAL A 3 -7.21 5.25 6.25
C VAL A 3 -7.65 4.51 7.51
N HIS A 4 -6.72 4.29 8.42
CA HIS A 4 -6.96 3.71 9.74
C HIS A 4 -6.37 4.66 10.79
N VAL A 5 -7.06 4.82 11.91
CA VAL A 5 -6.58 5.62 13.03
C VAL A 5 -6.57 4.73 14.26
N ASP A 6 -5.38 4.54 14.82
CA ASP A 6 -5.15 3.72 16.00
C ASP A 6 -4.59 4.59 17.14
N SER A 7 -4.95 4.29 18.38
CA SER A 7 -4.30 4.90 19.55
C SER A 7 -3.05 4.10 19.91
N ALA A 8 -1.87 4.72 19.91
CA ALA A 8 -0.68 4.08 20.45
C ALA A 8 -0.90 3.74 21.93
N SER A 9 -0.45 2.55 22.35
CA SER A 9 -0.80 1.87 23.59
C SER A 9 -0.27 2.55 24.86
N SER A 10 -0.90 3.66 25.25
CA SER A 10 -0.85 4.21 26.61
C SER A 10 -2.20 4.83 26.95
N ASP A 11 -2.81 4.32 28.03
CA ASP A 11 -4.08 4.81 28.62
C ASP A 11 -3.92 6.19 29.30
N SER A 12 -2.76 6.84 29.15
CA SER A 12 -2.50 8.21 29.56
C SER A 12 -2.82 9.20 28.43
N ASP A 13 -3.22 10.41 28.81
CA ASP A 13 -3.49 11.56 27.92
C ASP A 13 -2.24 12.02 27.13
N ASP A 14 -1.06 11.49 27.48
CA ASP A 14 0.25 11.71 26.84
C ASP A 14 0.54 10.76 25.64
N GLY A 15 -0.45 9.98 25.19
CA GLY A 15 -0.27 9.08 24.04
C GLY A 15 -0.30 9.80 22.68
N ASN A 16 0.07 9.08 21.62
CA ASN A 16 -0.09 9.52 20.23
C ASN A 16 -1.23 8.76 19.55
N TYR A 17 -1.94 9.43 18.64
CA TYR A 17 -2.68 8.77 17.57
C TYR A 17 -1.72 8.41 16.44
N ILE A 18 -1.88 7.23 15.88
CA ILE A 18 -1.20 6.77 14.67
C ILE A 18 -2.25 6.70 13.56
N ILE A 19 -2.09 7.56 12.56
CA ILE A 19 -2.86 7.49 11.33
C ILE A 19 -2.05 6.65 10.36
N SER A 20 -2.60 5.52 9.92
CA SER A 20 -2.01 4.66 8.89
C SER A 20 -2.84 4.75 7.62
N VAL A 21 -2.17 4.88 6.48
CA VAL A 21 -2.83 4.95 5.17
C VAL A 21 -2.22 3.92 4.23
N LYS A 22 -3.09 3.15 3.57
CA LYS A 22 -2.71 2.19 2.53
C LYS A 22 -3.42 2.46 1.21
N GLY A 23 -2.76 2.21 0.09
CA GLY A 23 -3.36 2.46 -1.21
C GLY A 23 -2.45 2.19 -2.40
N ALA A 24 -2.85 2.70 -3.56
CA ALA A 24 -2.02 2.63 -4.76
C ALA A 24 -0.67 3.34 -4.50
N PRO A 25 0.47 2.75 -4.89
CA PRO A 25 1.81 3.25 -4.61
C PRO A 25 1.97 4.73 -4.98
N ASP A 26 1.59 5.07 -6.20
CA ASP A 26 1.76 6.41 -6.78
C ASP A 26 0.90 7.46 -6.06
N ILE A 27 -0.29 7.05 -5.60
CA ILE A 27 -1.22 7.92 -4.89
C ILE A 27 -0.71 8.20 -3.48
N ILE A 28 -0.20 7.19 -2.79
CA ILE A 28 0.33 7.33 -1.42
C ILE A 28 1.52 8.30 -1.39
N LEU A 29 2.41 8.22 -2.38
CA LEU A 29 3.57 9.12 -2.46
C LEU A 29 3.19 10.61 -2.55
N LEU A 30 2.05 10.96 -3.17
CA LEU A 30 1.61 12.35 -3.29
C LEU A 30 1.30 13.01 -1.93
N PHE A 31 1.04 12.20 -0.91
CA PHE A 31 0.69 12.65 0.44
C PHE A 31 1.89 12.66 1.39
N CYS A 32 3.02 12.07 0.97
CA CYS A 32 4.20 11.89 1.80
C CYS A 32 5.20 13.03 1.63
N SER A 33 5.84 13.42 2.72
CA SER A 33 6.93 14.41 2.73
C SER A 33 8.26 13.83 3.21
N THR A 34 8.17 12.79 4.04
CA THR A 34 9.33 12.09 4.60
C THR A 34 9.22 10.59 4.32
N ILE A 35 10.33 9.88 4.46
CA ILE A 35 10.44 8.43 4.30
C ILE A 35 11.21 7.85 5.49
N LEU A 36 10.78 6.70 5.98
CA LEU A 36 11.51 5.94 6.99
C LEU A 36 12.53 5.01 6.30
N LEU A 37 13.82 5.31 6.47
CA LEU A 37 14.92 4.51 5.93
C LEU A 37 15.83 4.08 7.08
N GLU A 38 15.99 2.77 7.27
CA GLU A 38 16.90 2.20 8.28
C GLU A 38 16.61 2.71 9.71
N GLY A 39 15.35 3.01 10.02
CA GLY A 39 14.92 3.57 11.31
C GLY A 39 15.04 5.09 11.42
N GLU A 40 15.57 5.77 10.41
CA GLU A 40 15.66 7.24 10.36
C GLU A 40 14.62 7.85 9.43
N VAL A 41 13.99 8.94 9.88
CA VAL A 41 13.05 9.71 9.07
C VAL A 41 13.83 10.74 8.25
N LYS A 42 13.74 10.66 6.92
CA LYS A 42 14.45 11.54 5.97
C LYS A 42 13.46 12.24 5.03
N PRO A 43 13.74 13.46 4.56
CA PRO A 43 12.94 14.07 3.49
C PRO A 43 12.95 13.22 2.23
N ILE A 44 11.81 13.11 1.55
CA ILE A 44 11.75 12.49 0.23
C ILE A 44 12.47 13.40 -0.76
N ASN A 45 13.29 12.79 -1.63
CA ASN A 45 13.99 13.47 -2.72
C ASN A 45 13.73 12.72 -4.04
N ASP A 46 14.18 13.28 -5.16
CA ASP A 46 13.94 12.69 -6.49
C ASP A 46 14.55 11.30 -6.65
N PHE A 47 15.69 11.04 -6.00
CA PHE A 47 16.34 9.73 -6.01
C PHE A 47 15.46 8.65 -5.34
N HIS A 48 14.83 8.97 -4.21
CA HIS A 48 13.89 8.06 -3.54
C HIS A 48 12.67 7.77 -4.45
N LEU A 49 12.14 8.80 -5.11
CA LEU A 49 10.99 8.67 -6.02
C LEU A 49 11.32 7.83 -7.26
N GLU A 50 12.51 7.99 -7.83
CA GLU A 50 12.94 7.21 -8.99
C GLU A 50 13.13 5.73 -8.64
N CYS A 51 13.80 5.44 -7.52
CA CYS A 51 13.94 4.08 -7.01
C CYS A 51 12.58 3.42 -6.81
N PHE A 52 11.64 4.14 -6.18
CA PHE A 52 10.29 3.64 -5.94
C PHE A 52 9.55 3.30 -7.24
N ARG A 53 9.54 4.22 -8.21
CA ARG A 53 8.84 4.01 -9.49
C ARG A 53 9.39 2.81 -10.25
N ARG A 54 10.72 2.65 -10.26
CA ARG A 54 11.38 1.50 -10.87
C ARG A 54 10.93 0.20 -10.20
N ASP A 55 10.99 0.14 -8.88
CA ASP A 55 10.64 -1.08 -8.14
C ASP A 55 9.15 -1.43 -8.29
N VAL A 56 8.25 -0.44 -8.28
CA VAL A 56 6.81 -0.62 -8.58
C VAL A 56 6.64 -1.18 -9.99
N GLN A 57 7.29 -0.59 -10.99
CA GLN A 57 7.21 -1.05 -12.38
C GLN A 57 7.70 -2.50 -12.51
N ASP A 58 8.81 -2.86 -11.87
CA ASP A 58 9.35 -4.22 -11.88
C ASP A 58 8.38 -5.24 -11.27
N PHE A 59 7.65 -4.87 -10.21
CA PHE A 59 6.62 -5.73 -9.63
C PHE A 59 5.37 -5.84 -10.51
N LEU A 60 4.92 -4.74 -11.11
CA LEU A 60 3.78 -4.73 -12.01
C LEU A 60 4.05 -5.58 -13.27
N LEU A 61 5.26 -5.52 -13.83
CA LEU A 61 5.69 -6.35 -14.96
C LEU A 61 5.71 -7.86 -14.62
N LYS A 62 5.86 -8.21 -13.34
CA LYS A 62 5.75 -9.59 -12.83
C LYS A 62 4.31 -10.00 -12.51
N GLY A 63 3.33 -9.13 -12.78
CA GLY A 63 1.92 -9.37 -12.47
C GLY A 63 1.59 -9.30 -10.98
N HIS A 64 2.45 -8.69 -10.16
CA HIS A 64 2.17 -8.51 -8.74
C HIS A 64 1.21 -7.33 -8.53
N THR A 65 0.39 -7.41 -7.49
CA THR A 65 -0.32 -6.23 -6.98
C THR A 65 0.58 -5.50 -5.99
N VAL A 66 0.77 -4.19 -6.15
CA VAL A 66 1.61 -3.38 -5.27
C VAL A 66 0.76 -2.42 -4.45
N ILE A 67 1.02 -2.32 -3.14
CA ILE A 67 0.31 -1.45 -2.20
C ILE A 67 1.34 -0.60 -1.46
N GLY A 68 1.18 0.72 -1.51
CA GLY A 68 1.97 1.68 -0.71
C GLY A 68 1.39 1.85 0.69
N TYR A 69 2.26 2.12 1.66
CA TYR A 69 1.93 2.33 3.06
C TYR A 69 2.65 3.55 3.62
N CYS A 70 1.92 4.40 4.35
CA CYS A 70 2.48 5.54 5.06
C CYS A 70 1.75 5.77 6.39
N ASP A 71 2.39 6.51 7.29
CA ASP A 71 1.83 6.84 8.59
C ASP A 71 2.03 8.32 8.97
N MET A 72 1.36 8.71 10.04
CA MET A 72 1.60 9.96 10.76
C MET A 72 1.26 9.78 12.22
N GLU A 73 2.17 10.24 13.08
CA GLU A 73 1.94 10.32 14.51
C GLU A 73 1.44 11.71 14.87
N MET A 74 0.37 11.76 15.67
CA MET A 74 -0.19 13.01 16.18
C MET A 74 -0.34 12.93 17.70
N PRO A 75 0.14 13.92 18.47
CA PRO A 75 -0.08 13.96 19.92
C PRO A 75 -1.57 14.01 20.24
N LYS A 76 -2.04 13.18 21.17
CA LYS A 76 -3.44 13.21 21.64
C LYS A 76 -3.80 14.58 22.23
N SER A 77 -2.84 15.26 22.86
CA SER A 77 -2.99 16.61 23.43
C SER A 77 -3.43 17.69 22.43
N ASN A 78 -3.28 17.45 21.13
CA ASN A 78 -3.77 18.37 20.09
C ASN A 78 -5.28 18.25 19.85
N PHE A 79 -5.95 17.26 20.44
CA PHE A 79 -7.35 16.95 20.23
C PHE A 79 -8.13 16.93 21.55
N PRO A 80 -9.41 17.35 21.56
CA PRO A 80 -10.24 17.19 22.74
C PRO A 80 -10.45 15.69 23.06
N SER A 81 -10.68 15.38 24.34
CA SER A 81 -10.79 13.99 24.84
C SER A 81 -11.92 13.17 24.22
N ASN A 82 -12.89 13.81 23.56
CA ASN A 82 -14.00 13.20 22.84
C ASN A 82 -13.92 13.43 21.31
N PHE A 83 -12.72 13.69 20.78
CA PHE A 83 -12.54 13.88 19.35
C PHE A 83 -12.78 12.59 18.58
N GLU A 84 -13.72 12.61 17.64
CA GLU A 84 -13.97 11.52 16.71
C GLU A 84 -13.32 11.83 15.36
N PHE A 85 -12.42 10.96 14.92
CA PHE A 85 -11.84 11.06 13.57
C PHE A 85 -12.89 10.69 12.52
N ARG A 86 -13.31 11.68 11.75
CA ARG A 86 -14.10 11.50 10.52
C ARG A 86 -13.20 11.56 9.29
N GLU A 87 -13.56 10.89 8.20
CA GLU A 87 -12.72 10.81 6.99
C GLU A 87 -12.25 12.17 6.45
N ASP A 88 -13.09 13.19 6.57
CA ASP A 88 -12.84 14.58 6.15
C ASP A 88 -11.93 15.37 7.11
N SER A 89 -11.82 14.92 8.36
CA SER A 89 -11.03 15.58 9.41
C SER A 89 -9.58 15.09 9.50
N ILE A 90 -9.22 14.03 8.76
CA ILE A 90 -7.89 13.42 8.84
C ILE A 90 -6.90 14.20 7.96
N PRO A 91 -5.80 14.71 8.52
CA PRO A 91 -4.79 15.40 7.72
C PRO A 91 -4.05 14.39 6.84
N LEU A 92 -4.28 14.47 5.53
CA LEU A 92 -3.65 13.59 4.53
C LEU A 92 -2.39 14.22 3.90
N LYS A 93 -1.79 15.25 4.47
CA LYS A 93 -0.57 15.87 3.94
C LYS A 93 0.58 15.78 4.92
N GLY A 94 1.78 15.55 4.41
CA GLY A 94 2.99 15.51 5.22
C GLY A 94 3.21 14.15 5.90
N LEU A 95 2.59 13.09 5.38
CA LEU A 95 2.74 11.73 5.89
C LEU A 95 4.20 11.25 5.76
N ARG A 96 4.57 10.26 6.58
CA ARG A 96 5.85 9.55 6.51
C ARG A 96 5.64 8.26 5.72
N PHE A 97 6.33 8.15 4.60
CA PHE A 97 6.31 6.96 3.77
C PHE A 97 7.05 5.82 4.49
N LEU A 98 6.40 4.67 4.63
CA LEU A 98 6.98 3.51 5.31
C LEU A 98 7.52 2.47 4.33
N GLY A 99 6.86 2.30 3.19
CA GLY A 99 7.26 1.31 2.20
C GLY A 99 6.11 0.85 1.32
N MET A 100 6.39 -0.17 0.52
CA MET A 100 5.39 -0.86 -0.30
C MET A 100 5.45 -2.36 -0.08
N ILE A 101 4.33 -3.01 -0.33
CA ILE A 101 4.17 -4.46 -0.28
C ILE A 101 3.77 -4.91 -1.68
N SER A 102 4.47 -5.90 -2.24
CA SER A 102 4.02 -6.60 -3.45
C SER A 102 3.37 -7.93 -3.06
N ILE A 103 2.23 -8.21 -3.69
CA ILE A 103 1.43 -9.40 -3.50
C ILE A 103 1.47 -10.19 -4.80
N HIS A 104 2.05 -11.39 -4.72
CA HIS A 104 2.02 -12.37 -5.79
C HIS A 104 0.91 -13.38 -5.48
N ASP A 105 -0.04 -13.55 -6.39
CA ASP A 105 -1.06 -14.61 -6.30
C ASP A 105 -0.61 -15.80 -7.18
N PRO A 106 0.07 -16.82 -6.61
CA PRO A 106 0.54 -17.94 -7.39
C PRO A 106 -0.63 -18.75 -7.94
N VAL A 107 -0.49 -19.28 -9.15
CA VAL A 107 -1.45 -20.23 -9.70
C VAL A 107 -1.60 -21.41 -8.74
N ARG A 108 -2.84 -21.66 -8.29
CA ARG A 108 -3.13 -22.74 -7.35
C ARG A 108 -2.91 -24.09 -8.03
N PRO A 109 -2.31 -25.10 -7.36
CA PRO A 109 -2.11 -26.43 -7.94
C PRO A 109 -3.41 -27.08 -8.46
N SER A 110 -4.51 -26.87 -7.76
CA SER A 110 -5.84 -27.35 -8.16
C SER A 110 -6.32 -26.75 -9.49
N SER A 111 -5.94 -25.51 -9.80
CA SER A 111 -6.24 -24.87 -11.09
C SER A 111 -5.52 -25.58 -12.24
N VAL A 112 -4.28 -26.03 -12.02
CA VAL A 112 -3.51 -26.80 -13.01
C VAL A 112 -4.17 -28.14 -13.29
N GLU A 113 -4.61 -28.83 -12.24
CA GLU A 113 -5.31 -30.12 -12.35
C GLU A 113 -6.65 -29.97 -13.08
N ALA A 114 -7.43 -28.93 -12.76
CA ALA A 114 -8.69 -28.64 -13.43
C ALA A 114 -8.49 -28.39 -14.93
N VAL A 115 -7.51 -27.56 -15.31
CA VAL A 115 -7.18 -27.29 -16.72
C VAL A 115 -6.78 -28.57 -17.45
N ARG A 116 -5.99 -29.45 -16.82
CA ARG A 116 -5.63 -30.75 -17.39
C ARG A 116 -6.86 -31.63 -17.62
N ASN A 117 -7.76 -31.71 -16.65
CA ASN A 117 -8.98 -32.52 -16.76
C ASN A 117 -9.90 -32.01 -17.87
N PHE A 118 -10.07 -30.69 -18.00
CA PHE A 118 -10.85 -30.11 -19.10
C PHE A 118 -10.23 -30.41 -20.48
N ARG A 119 -8.91 -30.27 -20.62
CA ARG A 119 -8.21 -30.63 -21.87
C ARG A 119 -8.38 -32.12 -22.22
N ASN A 120 -8.26 -33.02 -21.23
CA ASN A 120 -8.46 -34.46 -21.42
C ASN A 120 -9.91 -34.80 -21.84
N ALA A 121 -10.89 -34.01 -21.40
CA ALA A 121 -12.29 -34.14 -21.81
C ALA A 121 -12.59 -33.53 -23.20
N GLY A 122 -11.58 -33.03 -23.92
CA GLY A 122 -11.75 -32.38 -25.22
C GLY A 122 -12.32 -30.95 -25.13
N ILE A 123 -12.38 -30.37 -23.93
CA ILE A 123 -12.85 -28.99 -23.73
C ILE A 123 -11.69 -28.04 -24.04
N LYS A 124 -11.94 -27.09 -24.94
CA LYS A 124 -10.97 -26.04 -25.29
C LYS A 124 -10.85 -25.06 -24.11
N VAL A 125 -9.70 -25.06 -23.46
CA VAL A 125 -9.35 -24.09 -22.42
C VAL A 125 -8.51 -22.99 -23.06
N SER A 126 -8.99 -21.75 -23.00
CA SER A 126 -8.27 -20.55 -23.44
C SER A 126 -7.91 -19.70 -22.23
N GLU A 127 -6.67 -19.25 -22.19
CA GLU A 127 -6.20 -18.25 -21.24
C GLU A 127 -6.58 -16.86 -21.75
N ALA A 128 -7.13 -16.03 -20.87
CA ALA A 128 -7.45 -14.64 -21.16
C ALA A 128 -6.52 -13.77 -20.32
N GLU A 129 -5.42 -13.33 -20.91
CA GLU A 129 -4.57 -12.31 -20.32
C GLU A 129 -5.18 -10.95 -20.65
N PHE A 130 -5.66 -10.24 -19.62
CA PHE A 130 -5.92 -8.81 -19.77
C PHE A 130 -4.57 -8.11 -19.79
N LEU A 131 -4.01 -7.93 -20.99
CA LEU A 131 -2.88 -7.04 -21.20
C LEU A 131 -3.30 -5.64 -20.70
N ASN A 132 -2.63 -5.18 -19.66
CA ASN A 132 -2.70 -3.77 -19.25
C ASN A 132 -2.23 -2.92 -20.43
N LEU A 133 -3.08 -1.98 -20.88
CA LEU A 133 -2.80 -1.06 -21.99
C LEU A 133 -1.56 -0.15 -21.76
N THR A 134 -0.92 -0.23 -20.60
CA THR A 134 0.28 0.52 -20.21
C THR A 134 1.59 -0.07 -20.74
N THR A 135 1.59 -1.22 -21.43
CA THR A 135 2.80 -1.86 -21.99
C THR A 135 2.97 -1.63 -23.51
N LEU A 136 2.33 -0.61 -24.10
CA LEU A 136 2.52 -0.20 -25.50
C LEU A 136 3.20 1.17 -25.61
#